data_AF-G2IX60-F1
#
_entry.id   AF-G2IX60-F1
#
_cell.length_a   1.000
_cell.length_b   1.000
_cell.length_c   1.000
_cell.angle_alpha   90.00
_cell.angle_beta   90.00
_cell.angle_gamma   90.00
#
_symmetry.space_group_name_H-M   'P 1'
#
loop_
_entity.id
_entity.type
_entity.pdbx_description
1 polymer ?
#
loop_
_entity_poly.entity_id
_entity_poly.type
_entity_poly.pdbx_seq_one_letter_code
_entity_poly.pdbx_strand_id
1 'polypeptide(L)'
;MRMKNTLIRQLIKECGGAKRVAEELGITDRAVNNWIYRQQIPAEYCPTLERLTSGKYRCEQMRPDVEWSVLRGASPISSSAGTSTP
;
A
#
# COMPACT_ATOMS: atom_id res chain seq x y z
N MET A 1 28.43 0.98 -7.19
CA MET A 1 27.77 0.72 -5.89
C MET A 1 26.29 1.10 -6.04
N ARG A 2 25.38 0.14 -6.24
CA ARG A 2 23.96 0.45 -6.44
C ARG A 2 23.43 1.06 -5.14
N MET A 3 23.03 2.34 -5.18
CA MET A 3 22.25 2.98 -4.13
C MET A 3 20.93 2.22 -4.06
N LYS A 4 20.86 1.23 -3.17
CA LYS A 4 19.66 0.41 -2.99
C LYS A 4 18.57 1.38 -2.53
N ASN A 5 17.52 1.50 -3.34
CA ASN A 5 16.39 2.38 -3.09
C ASN A 5 15.71 1.95 -1.77
N THR A 6 16.16 2.51 -0.65
CA THR A 6 15.78 2.10 0.72
C THR A 6 14.44 2.67 1.16
N LEU A 7 13.57 3.05 0.22
CA LEU A 7 12.29 3.70 0.52
C LEU A 7 11.47 2.88 1.50
N ILE A 8 11.37 1.56 1.31
CA ILE A 8 10.64 0.65 2.20
C ILE A 8 11.23 0.67 3.61
N ARG A 9 12.55 0.64 3.74
CA ARG A 9 13.23 0.67 5.05
C ARG A 9 13.03 2.02 5.75
N GLN A 10 13.13 3.12 5.01
CA GLN A 10 12.89 4.47 5.53
C GLN A 10 11.45 4.63 5.98
N LEU A 11 10.50 4.26 5.13
CA LEU A 11 9.07 4.22 5.44
C LEU A 11 8.79 3.45 6.73
N ILE A 12 9.32 2.23 6.85
CA ILE A 12 9.12 1.41 8.06
C ILE A 12 9.72 2.11 9.28
N LYS A 13 10.88 2.76 9.14
CA LYS A 13 11.52 3.51 10.23
C LYS A 13 10.67 4.73 10.65
N GLU A 14 10.12 5.47 9.68
CA GLU A 14 9.25 6.62 9.92
C GLU A 14 7.93 6.22 10.59
N CYS A 15 7.38 5.04 10.26
CA CYS A 15 6.22 4.47 10.95
C CYS A 15 6.49 4.01 12.40
N GLY A 16 7.73 4.17 12.90
CA GLY A 16 8.12 3.70 14.24
C GLY A 16 8.66 2.27 14.29
N GLY A 17 9.02 1.70 13.14
CA GLY A 17 9.69 0.41 13.01
C GLY A 17 8.78 -0.74 12.57
N ALA A 18 9.41 -1.88 12.24
CA ALA A 18 8.73 -3.04 11.68
C ALA A 18 7.67 -3.62 12.61
N LYS A 19 7.89 -3.54 13.93
CA LYS A 19 6.96 -4.03 14.95
C LYS A 19 5.64 -3.24 14.94
N ARG A 20 5.72 -1.91 15.00
CA ARG A 20 4.53 -1.05 15.00
C ARG A 20 3.74 -1.15 13.71
N VAL A 21 4.45 -1.23 12.59
CA VAL A 21 3.87 -1.50 11.27
C VAL A 21 3.14 -2.84 11.26
N ALA A 22 3.74 -3.89 11.82
CA ALA A 22 3.15 -5.22 11.90
C ALA A 22 1.88 -5.23 12.78
N GLU A 23 1.91 -4.54 13.93
CA GLU A 23 0.77 -4.39 14.83
C GLU A 23 -0.41 -3.68 14.16
N GLU A 24 -0.16 -2.56 13.48
CA GLU A 24 -1.21 -1.80 12.76
C GLU A 24 -1.82 -2.59 11.59
N LEU A 25 -1.02 -3.44 10.94
CA LEU A 25 -1.44 -4.25 9.80
C LEU A 25 -2.00 -5.61 10.22
N GLY A 26 -1.89 -5.99 11.50
CA GLY A 26 -2.29 -7.31 12.00
C GLY A 26 -1.47 -8.47 11.43
N ILE A 27 -0.22 -8.21 11.04
CA ILE A 27 0.70 -9.22 10.47
C ILE A 27 1.89 -9.45 11.39
N THR A 28 2.75 -10.41 11.03
CA THR A 28 3.99 -10.68 11.77
C THR A 28 5.11 -9.71 11.39
N ASP A 29 5.99 -9.35 12.34
CA ASP A 29 7.20 -8.55 12.09
C ASP A 29 8.09 -9.16 10.99
N ARG A 30 8.11 -10.49 10.89
CA ARG A 30 8.86 -11.22 9.87
C ARG A 30 8.33 -10.96 8.46
N ALA A 31 7.01 -10.77 8.30
CA ALA A 31 6.42 -10.38 7.03
C ALA A 31 6.87 -8.97 6.62
N VAL A 32 6.89 -8.02 7.56
CA VAL A 32 7.37 -6.66 7.32
C VAL A 32 8.86 -6.66 6.95
N ASN A 33 9.68 -7.42 7.67
CA ASN A 33 11.10 -7.57 7.32
C ASN A 33 11.27 -8.20 5.93
N ASN A 34 10.43 -9.18 5.56
CA ASN A 34 10.44 -9.80 4.24
C ASN A 34 10.22 -8.77 3.11
N TRP A 35 9.43 -7.72 3.33
CA TRP A 35 9.26 -6.65 2.34
C TRP A 35 10.56 -5.90 2.05
N ILE A 36 11.41 -5.71 3.08
CA ILE A 36 12.73 -5.07 2.92
C ILE A 36 13.65 -5.97 2.10
N TYR A 37 13.64 -7.28 2.36
CA TYR A 37 14.45 -8.26 1.62
C TYR A 37 14.02 -8.40 0.17
N ARG A 38 12.70 -8.48 -0.07
CA ARG A 38 12.11 -8.59 -1.42
C ARG A 38 12.04 -7.25 -2.15
N GLN A 39 12.32 -6.15 -1.45
CA GLN A 39 12.17 -4.78 -1.93
C GLN A 39 10.79 -4.48 -2.52
N GLN A 40 9.75 -5.13 -1.98
CA GLN A 40 8.40 -5.08 -2.52
C GLN A 40 7.38 -5.15 -1.39
N ILE A 41 6.46 -4.18 -1.39
CA ILE A 41 5.31 -4.15 -0.50
C ILE A 41 4.09 -4.69 -1.29
N PRO A 42 3.31 -5.62 -0.71
CA PRO A 42 2.03 -6.03 -1.27
C PRO A 42 1.07 -4.84 -1.41
N ALA A 43 0.33 -4.78 -2.51
CA ALA A 43 -0.59 -3.65 -2.78
C ALA A 43 -1.70 -3.51 -1.72
N GLU A 44 -2.13 -4.60 -1.10
CA GLU A 44 -3.12 -4.57 -0.01
C GLU A 44 -2.68 -3.71 1.18
N TYR A 45 -1.37 -3.56 1.44
CA TYR A 45 -0.85 -2.83 2.60
C TYR A 45 -0.40 -1.40 2.30
N CYS A 46 -0.14 -1.06 1.03
CA CYS A 46 0.25 0.30 0.63
C CYS A 46 -0.70 1.41 1.14
N PRO A 47 -2.05 1.31 1.05
CA PRO A 47 -2.92 2.38 1.52
C PRO A 47 -2.86 2.59 3.04
N THR A 48 -2.65 1.51 3.82
CA THR A 48 -2.46 1.60 5.26
C THR A 48 -1.15 2.29 5.61
N LEU A 49 -0.06 1.97 4.91
CA LEU A 49 1.25 2.61 5.11
C LEU A 49 1.24 4.09 4.69
N GLU A 50 0.52 4.43 3.61
CA GLU A 50 0.31 5.82 3.20
C GLU A 50 -0.39 6.60 4.32
N ARG A 51 -1.43 6.03 4.94
CA ARG A 51 -2.11 6.63 6.10
C ARG A 51 -1.21 6.77 7.32
N LEU A 52 -0.44 5.74 7.66
CA LEU A 52 0.50 5.76 8.79
C LEU A 52 1.59 6.82 8.63
N THR A 53 1.98 7.11 7.39
CA THR A 53 2.97 8.14 7.07
C THR A 53 2.34 9.51 6.78
N SER A 54 1.05 9.68 7.07
CA SER A 54 0.29 10.91 6.78
C SER A 54 0.42 11.39 5.32
N GLY A 55 0.48 10.44 4.37
CA GLY A 55 0.60 10.72 2.94
C GLY A 55 2.01 11.09 2.47
N LYS A 56 3.03 10.99 3.34
CA LYS A 56 4.43 11.27 2.98
C LYS A 56 4.98 10.30 1.93
N TYR A 57 4.52 9.05 1.97
CA TYR A 57 4.82 8.05 0.97
C TYR A 57 3.54 7.60 0.29
N ARG A 58 3.41 7.89 -1.01
CA ARG A 58 2.25 7.46 -1.78
C ARG A 58 2.33 6.01 -2.23
N CYS A 59 1.18 5.38 -2.42
CA CYS A 59 1.07 4.03 -2.98
C CYS A 59 1.82 3.91 -4.33
N GLU A 60 1.73 4.95 -5.16
CA GLU A 60 2.41 5.09 -6.47
C GLU A 60 3.95 5.09 -6.34
N GLN A 61 4.49 5.64 -5.25
CA GLN A 61 5.94 5.64 -4.97
C GLN A 61 6.42 4.31 -4.41
N MET A 62 5.58 3.66 -3.58
CA MET A 62 5.90 2.36 -3.01
C MET A 62 5.85 1.26 -4.06
N ARG A 63 4.87 1.32 -4.97
CA ARG A 63 4.60 0.28 -5.95
C ARG A 63 4.22 0.91 -7.30
N PRO A 64 5.21 1.40 -8.08
CA PRO A 64 4.97 1.97 -9.40
C PRO A 64 4.52 0.94 -10.44
N ASP A 65 4.72 -0.35 -10.15
CA ASP A 65 4.29 -1.48 -10.97
C ASP A 65 2.76 -1.65 -11.02
N VAL A 66 2.03 -1.03 -10.09
CA VAL A 66 0.57 -1.12 -10.00
C VAL A 66 -0.06 0.20 -10.43
N GLU A 67 -1.06 0.10 -11.31
CA GLU A 67 -1.91 1.21 -11.74
C GLU A 67 -2.91 1.61 -10.63
N TRP A 68 -2.43 2.35 -9.62
CA TRP A 68 -3.22 2.81 -8.47
C TRP A 68 -4.40 3.72 -8.83
N SER A 69 -4.33 4.36 -10.00
CA SER A 69 -5.41 5.21 -10.51
C SER A 69 -6.72 4.44 -10.69
N VAL A 70 -6.64 3.17 -11.12
CA VAL A 70 -7.81 2.30 -11.35
C VAL A 70 -8.42 1.82 -10.03
N LEU A 71 -7.59 1.55 -9.02
CA LEU A 71 -8.05 1.05 -7.71
C LEU A 71 -8.84 2.09 -6.91
N ARG A 72 -8.62 3.40 -7.16
CA ARG A 72 -9.39 4.48 -6.52
C ARG A 72 -10.78 4.69 -7.13
N GLY A 73 -11.04 4.14 -8.32
CA GLY A 73 -12.23 4.42 -9.13
C GLY A 73 -13.33 3.35 -9.13
N ALA A 74 -13.12 2.20 -8.48
CA ALA A 74 -14.13 1.15 -8.42
C ALA A 74 -15.19 1.46 -7.33
N SER A 75 -15.98 2.51 -7.54
CA SER A 75 -17.36 2.46 -7.04
C SER A 75 -18.01 1.28 -7.75
N PRO A 76 -18.64 0.32 -7.05
CA PRO A 76 -19.41 -0.71 -7.73
C PRO A 76 -20.43 0.04 -8.58
N ILE A 77 -20.27 -0.02 -9.89
CA ILE A 77 -21.27 0.43 -10.83
C ILE A 77 -22.59 -0.17 -10.36
N SER A 78 -23.45 0.70 -9.85
CA SER A 78 -24.83 0.39 -9.55
C SER A 78 -25.44 0.00 -10.88
N SER A 79 -25.50 -1.30 -11.14
CA SER A 79 -26.33 -1.90 -12.18
C SER A 79 -27.79 -1.79 -11.76
N SER A 80 -28.27 -0.55 -11.62
CA SER A 80 -29.69 -0.22 -11.50
C SER A 80 -30.15 0.25 -12.88
N ALA A 81 -30.35 -0.71 -13.78
CA ALA A 81 -31.10 -0.51 -15.01
C ALA A 81 -32.51 -1.07 -14.82
N GLY A 82 -33.33 -0.32 -14.08
CA GLY A 82 -34.78 -0.42 -14.13
C GLY A 82 -35.31 0.79 -14.87
N THR A 83 -35.84 0.59 -16.09
CA THR A 83 -36.83 1.44 -16.78
C THR A 83 -37.18 0.70 -18.08
N SER A 84 -38.26 -0.08 -18.11
CA SER A 84 -39.60 0.34 -18.53
C SER A 84 -39.66 0.86 -19.96
N THR A 85 -40.63 0.33 -20.73
CA THR A 85 -41.44 0.97 -21.81
C THR A 85 -41.48 0.10 -23.09
N PRO A 86 -42.58 0.11 -23.88
CA PRO A 86 -44.01 0.11 -23.56
C PRO A 86 -44.71 -1.23 -23.91
#